data_AF-A0A524LBY3-F1
#
_entry.id   AF-A0A524LBY3-F1
#
_cell.length_a   1.000
_cell.length_b   1.000
_cell.length_c   1.000
_cell.angle_alpha   90.00
_cell.angle_beta   90.00
_cell.angle_gamma   90.00
#
_symmetry.space_group_name_H-M   'P 1'
#
loop_
_entity.id
_entity.type
_entity.pdbx_description
1 polymer ?
#
loop_
_entity_poly.entity_id
_entity_poly.type
_entity_poly.pdbx_seq_one_letter_code
_entity_poly.pdbx_strand_id
1 'polypeptide(L)'
;MSGASRAEVCVVAIADAFRDDGEILVSPIGNLPQIGARLAKLSFAPDLLLTDGVAFLVADVQPLGAPAGKGLVEGYMPYRTVFDTGWSGRRHVMMGATQIDRFGNQNISCIGEFQKPKAQLLGMRGAPGNTVNHPTSYWIPNHSTQVFVPKVDVVSGVGYDRAAKLGPLGSRFHEIRRVVSNLGVFDFETPDHSMRLRSVHP
;
A
#
# COMPACT_ATOMS: atom_id res chain seq x y z
N MET A 1 15.58 -29.58 4.23
CA MET A 1 14.62 -28.45 4.19
C MET A 1 15.31 -27.32 3.46
N SER A 2 14.86 -26.97 2.24
CA SER A 2 15.31 -25.73 1.61
C SER A 2 14.74 -24.57 2.42
N GLY A 3 15.60 -23.64 2.85
CA GLY A 3 15.14 -22.44 3.57
C GLY A 3 14.16 -21.62 2.72
N ALA A 4 13.33 -20.81 3.39
CA ALA A 4 12.43 -19.89 2.71
C ALA A 4 13.23 -18.89 1.85
N SER A 5 12.77 -18.67 0.63
CA SER A 5 13.30 -17.64 -0.26
C SER A 5 12.99 -16.24 0.26
N ARG A 6 13.77 -15.24 -0.19
CA ARG A 6 13.51 -13.84 0.13
C ARG A 6 12.10 -13.39 -0.27
N ALA A 7 11.59 -13.90 -1.39
CA ALA A 7 10.25 -13.58 -1.86
C ALA A 7 9.16 -14.10 -0.90
N GLU A 8 9.31 -15.32 -0.39
CA GLU A 8 8.38 -15.88 0.61
C GLU A 8 8.41 -15.09 1.91
N VAL A 9 9.60 -14.68 2.39
CA VAL A 9 9.74 -13.78 3.54
C VAL A 9 9.02 -12.45 3.30
N CYS A 10 9.20 -11.84 2.12
CA CYS A 10 8.52 -10.59 1.78
C CYS A 10 7.00 -10.76 1.71
N VAL A 11 6.50 -11.89 1.18
CA VAL A 11 5.06 -12.19 1.12
C VAL A 11 4.47 -12.27 2.53
N VAL A 12 5.14 -12.92 3.47
CA VAL A 12 4.69 -12.98 4.87
C VAL A 12 4.71 -11.59 5.52
N ALA A 13 5.76 -10.80 5.28
CA ALA A 13 5.84 -9.44 5.78
C ALA A 13 4.74 -8.51 5.20
N ILE A 14 4.39 -8.70 3.93
CA ILE A 14 3.26 -8.01 3.30
C ILE A 14 1.94 -8.45 3.93
N ALA A 15 1.72 -9.76 4.10
CA ALA A 15 0.51 -10.29 4.71
C ALA A 15 0.32 -9.68 6.12
N ASP A 16 1.39 -9.63 6.91
CA ASP A 16 1.38 -9.09 8.28
C ASP A 16 0.99 -7.61 8.36
N ALA A 17 1.17 -6.84 7.27
CA ALA A 17 0.68 -5.46 7.21
C ALA A 17 -0.86 -5.37 7.30
N PHE A 18 -1.57 -6.44 6.94
CA PHE A 18 -3.03 -6.55 7.00
C PHE A 18 -3.55 -7.23 8.26
N ARG A 19 -2.68 -7.50 9.24
CA ARG A 19 -3.11 -8.06 10.53
C ARG A 19 -4.02 -7.07 11.24
N ASP A 20 -5.10 -7.59 11.84
CA ASP A 20 -6.08 -6.86 12.63
C ASP A 20 -6.88 -5.78 11.85
N ASP A 21 -6.83 -5.79 10.51
CA ASP A 21 -7.60 -4.87 9.66
C ASP A 21 -9.12 -5.11 9.73
N GLY A 22 -9.54 -6.32 10.13
CA GLY A 22 -10.96 -6.69 10.24
C GLY A 22 -11.68 -6.73 8.89
N GLU A 23 -12.97 -6.43 8.91
CA GLU A 23 -13.84 -6.44 7.72
C GLU A 23 -13.72 -5.14 6.91
N ILE A 24 -12.63 -5.02 6.14
CA ILE A 24 -12.36 -3.87 5.26
C ILE A 24 -11.90 -4.30 3.88
N LEU A 25 -11.97 -3.37 2.92
CA LEU A 25 -11.42 -3.56 1.58
C LEU A 25 -9.89 -3.51 1.59
N VAL A 26 -9.22 -4.59 1.19
CA VAL A 26 -7.79 -4.57 0.91
C VAL A 26 -7.54 -4.36 -0.58
N SER A 27 -6.70 -3.37 -0.91
CA SER A 27 -6.33 -3.02 -2.28
C SER A 27 -4.82 -3.21 -2.51
N PRO A 28 -4.37 -4.44 -2.80
CA PRO A 28 -2.96 -4.74 -2.97
C PRO A 28 -2.49 -4.50 -4.41
N ILE A 29 -1.65 -3.49 -4.63
CA ILE A 29 -1.18 -3.12 -5.96
C ILE A 29 0.16 -3.80 -6.27
N GLY A 30 0.12 -4.82 -7.13
CA GLY A 30 1.29 -5.58 -7.59
C GLY A 30 1.25 -7.05 -7.18
N ASN A 31 2.15 -7.87 -7.73
CA ASN A 31 2.09 -9.33 -7.58
C ASN A 31 2.32 -9.80 -6.14
N LEU A 32 3.41 -9.35 -5.50
CA LEU A 32 3.69 -9.73 -4.11
C LEU A 32 2.65 -9.18 -3.12
N PRO A 33 2.20 -7.91 -3.22
CA PRO A 33 1.05 -7.41 -2.48
C PRO A 33 -0.19 -8.29 -2.62
N GLN A 34 -0.54 -8.71 -3.85
CA GLN A 34 -1.69 -9.60 -4.07
C GLN A 34 -1.51 -10.94 -3.38
N ILE A 35 -0.33 -11.57 -3.48
CA ILE A 35 -0.05 -12.84 -2.81
C ILE A 35 -0.16 -12.66 -1.29
N GLY A 36 0.40 -11.60 -0.71
CA GLY A 36 0.36 -11.36 0.73
C GLY A 36 -1.05 -11.07 1.26
N ALA A 37 -1.86 -10.28 0.55
CA ALA A 37 -3.26 -10.05 0.94
C ALA A 37 -4.09 -11.34 0.87
N ARG A 38 -3.87 -12.16 -0.15
CA ARG A 38 -4.50 -13.48 -0.30
C ARG A 38 -4.06 -14.46 0.79
N LEU A 39 -2.78 -14.44 1.15
CA LEU A 39 -2.25 -15.22 2.26
C LEU A 39 -2.89 -14.79 3.59
N ALA A 40 -3.03 -13.48 3.85
CA ALA A 40 -3.70 -12.97 5.04
C ALA A 40 -5.16 -13.45 5.10
N LYS A 41 -5.91 -13.31 3.98
CA LYS A 41 -7.30 -13.79 3.87
C LYS A 41 -7.45 -15.30 4.10
N LEU A 42 -6.52 -16.11 3.58
CA LEU A 42 -6.52 -17.57 3.78
C LEU A 42 -6.05 -18.01 5.17
N SER A 43 -5.58 -17.10 6.02
CA SER A 43 -4.99 -17.46 7.31
C SER A 43 -5.61 -16.68 8.47
N PHE A 44 -5.04 -15.53 8.83
CA PHE A 44 -5.37 -14.83 10.08
C PHE A 44 -6.33 -13.64 9.91
N ALA A 45 -6.75 -13.31 8.68
CA ALA A 45 -7.65 -12.20 8.41
C ALA A 45 -8.74 -12.60 7.39
N PRO A 46 -9.60 -13.58 7.70
CA PRO A 46 -10.58 -14.14 6.76
C PRO A 46 -11.62 -13.14 6.26
N ASP A 47 -11.92 -12.12 7.08
CA ASP A 47 -12.95 -11.11 6.81
C ASP A 47 -12.49 -10.01 5.84
N LEU A 48 -11.25 -10.04 5.35
CA LEU A 48 -10.77 -9.04 4.37
C LEU A 48 -11.56 -9.16 3.07
N LEU A 49 -12.01 -8.03 2.55
CA LEU A 49 -12.65 -7.94 1.24
C LEU A 49 -11.58 -7.76 0.16
N LEU A 50 -11.68 -8.53 -0.92
CA LEU A 50 -10.82 -8.45 -2.10
C LEU A 50 -11.66 -8.21 -3.35
N THR A 51 -11.06 -7.62 -4.38
CA THR A 51 -11.71 -7.44 -5.68
C THR A 51 -11.07 -8.28 -6.77
N ASP A 52 -11.81 -8.46 -7.86
CA ASP A 52 -11.29 -8.97 -9.13
C ASP A 52 -10.38 -7.96 -9.86
N GLY A 53 -10.17 -6.78 -9.29
CA GLY A 53 -9.42 -5.68 -9.89
C GLY A 53 -10.19 -4.85 -10.92
N VAL A 54 -11.48 -5.14 -11.15
CA VAL A 54 -12.29 -4.49 -12.19
C VAL A 54 -13.58 -3.89 -11.61
N ALA A 55 -14.49 -4.73 -11.11
CA ALA A 55 -15.84 -4.28 -10.73
C ALA A 55 -16.53 -5.13 -9.65
N PHE A 56 -15.92 -6.21 -9.17
CA PHE A 56 -16.59 -7.14 -8.25
C PHE A 56 -15.75 -7.42 -7.00
N LEU A 57 -16.45 -7.59 -5.88
CA LEU A 57 -15.90 -8.27 -4.72
C LEU A 57 -15.91 -9.78 -4.98
N VAL A 58 -14.86 -10.47 -4.54
CA VAL A 58 -14.69 -11.92 -4.73
C VAL A 58 -14.51 -12.63 -3.39
N ALA A 59 -15.40 -13.59 -3.11
CA ALA A 59 -15.41 -14.37 -1.88
C ALA A 59 -14.23 -15.35 -1.80
N ASP A 60 -13.87 -15.93 -2.95
CA ASP A 60 -12.83 -16.94 -3.03
C ASP A 60 -11.46 -16.37 -3.41
N VAL A 61 -10.41 -17.04 -2.97
CA VAL A 61 -9.03 -16.61 -3.20
C VAL A 61 -8.51 -17.23 -4.48
N GLN A 62 -8.48 -16.42 -5.54
CA GLN A 62 -8.00 -16.86 -6.85
C GLN A 62 -6.48 -17.04 -6.88
N PRO A 63 -5.95 -17.95 -7.71
CA PRO A 63 -4.53 -18.00 -8.05
C PRO A 63 -4.04 -16.68 -8.68
N LEU A 64 -2.73 -16.39 -8.58
CA LEU A 64 -2.16 -15.23 -9.28
C LEU A 64 -2.24 -15.45 -10.80
N GLY A 65 -2.71 -14.45 -11.53
CA GLY A 65 -2.87 -14.54 -12.99
C GLY A 65 -4.12 -15.32 -13.46
N ALA A 66 -5.02 -15.70 -12.55
CA ALA A 66 -6.31 -16.26 -12.93
C ALA A 66 -7.08 -15.31 -13.88
N PRO A 67 -7.83 -15.82 -14.88
CA PRO A 67 -8.61 -14.98 -15.78
C PRO A 67 -9.63 -14.13 -15.01
N ALA A 68 -9.80 -12.88 -15.44
CA ALA A 68 -10.80 -11.98 -14.87
C ALA A 68 -12.23 -12.58 -14.97
N GLY A 69 -13.08 -12.27 -13.99
CA GLY A 69 -14.48 -12.70 -13.97
C GLY A 69 -14.72 -14.19 -13.64
N LYS A 70 -13.71 -14.90 -13.12
CA LYS A 70 -13.83 -16.31 -12.70
C LYS A 70 -14.02 -16.52 -11.19
N GLY A 71 -13.81 -15.48 -10.38
CA GLY A 71 -14.03 -15.56 -8.94
C GLY A 71 -15.51 -15.65 -8.57
N LEU A 72 -15.79 -16.23 -7.42
CA LEU A 72 -17.12 -16.25 -6.82
C LEU A 72 -17.47 -14.82 -6.38
N VAL A 73 -18.34 -14.16 -7.15
CA VAL A 73 -18.76 -12.78 -6.88
C VAL A 73 -19.63 -12.73 -5.62
N GLU A 74 -19.26 -11.87 -4.68
CA GLU A 74 -20.02 -11.60 -3.45
C GLU A 74 -20.55 -10.17 -3.35
N GLY A 75 -20.21 -9.32 -4.32
CA GLY A 75 -20.71 -7.94 -4.34
C GLY A 75 -20.24 -7.15 -5.56
N TYR A 76 -20.88 -6.00 -5.78
CA TYR A 76 -20.56 -5.09 -6.87
C TYR A 76 -19.74 -3.90 -6.36
N MET A 77 -18.53 -3.74 -6.89
CA MET A 77 -17.55 -2.72 -6.50
C MET A 77 -16.93 -2.05 -7.74
N PRO A 78 -17.71 -1.34 -8.56
CA PRO A 78 -17.16 -0.51 -9.64
C PRO A 78 -16.31 0.64 -9.05
N TYR A 79 -15.50 1.28 -9.89
CA TYR A 79 -14.62 2.39 -9.46
C TYR A 79 -15.33 3.49 -8.66
N ARG A 80 -16.59 3.82 -9.00
CA ARG A 80 -17.37 4.80 -8.21
C ARG A 80 -17.49 4.39 -6.73
N THR A 81 -17.77 3.11 -6.46
CA THR A 81 -17.93 2.56 -5.11
C THR A 81 -16.58 2.43 -4.40
N VAL A 82 -15.48 2.26 -5.14
CA VAL A 82 -14.12 2.31 -4.57
C VAL A 82 -13.84 3.70 -3.96
N PHE A 83 -14.33 4.78 -4.58
CA PHE A 83 -14.20 6.13 -3.99
C PHE A 83 -15.03 6.29 -2.73
N ASP A 84 -16.27 5.79 -2.71
CA ASP A 84 -17.12 5.81 -1.50
C ASP A 84 -16.46 5.02 -0.35
N THR A 85 -15.92 3.83 -0.66
CA THR A 85 -15.24 2.96 0.30
C THR A 85 -13.96 3.63 0.83
N GLY A 86 -13.15 4.22 -0.06
CA GLY A 86 -11.95 4.95 0.32
C GLY A 86 -12.26 6.14 1.23
N TRP A 87 -13.30 6.91 0.91
CA TRP A 87 -13.76 8.03 1.73
C TRP A 87 -14.28 7.59 3.10
N SER A 88 -14.88 6.40 3.21
CA SER A 88 -15.39 5.87 4.47
C SER A 88 -14.30 5.50 5.49
N GLY A 89 -13.05 5.40 5.06
CA GLY A 89 -11.93 4.90 5.87
C GLY A 89 -11.81 3.38 5.94
N ARG A 90 -12.79 2.62 5.42
CA ARG A 90 -12.83 1.15 5.46
C ARG A 90 -12.01 0.50 4.34
N ARG A 91 -10.75 0.88 4.24
CA ARG A 91 -9.85 0.38 3.21
C ARG A 91 -8.39 0.36 3.68
N HIS A 92 -7.63 -0.65 3.27
CA HIS A 92 -6.18 -0.62 3.36
C HIS A 92 -5.59 -0.84 1.97
N VAL A 93 -4.88 0.17 1.45
CA VAL A 93 -4.16 0.05 0.18
C VAL A 93 -2.69 -0.28 0.41
N MET A 94 -2.13 -1.18 -0.37
CA MET A 94 -0.68 -1.31 -0.50
C MET A 94 -0.25 -0.86 -1.89
N MET A 95 0.50 0.24 -1.97
CA MET A 95 0.94 0.83 -3.24
C MET A 95 2.43 0.56 -3.50
N GLY A 96 2.88 0.75 -4.73
CA GLY A 96 4.30 0.94 -5.03
C GLY A 96 4.75 2.38 -4.75
N ALA A 97 6.06 2.62 -4.84
CA ALA A 97 6.63 3.95 -4.80
C ALA A 97 7.79 4.05 -5.79
N THR A 98 7.80 5.09 -6.64
CA THR A 98 9.00 5.43 -7.40
C THR A 98 10.00 6.16 -6.51
N GLN A 99 9.52 7.03 -5.62
CA GLN A 99 10.29 7.58 -4.51
C GLN A 99 9.46 7.54 -3.22
N ILE A 100 10.14 7.39 -2.09
CA ILE A 100 9.61 7.55 -0.74
C ILE A 100 10.63 8.29 0.12
N ASP A 101 10.20 9.23 0.95
CA ASP A 101 11.08 9.94 1.87
C ASP A 101 10.96 9.50 3.34
N ARG A 102 11.79 10.10 4.18
CA ARG A 102 11.91 9.74 5.61
C ARG A 102 10.61 9.89 6.42
N PHE A 103 9.61 10.62 5.93
CA PHE A 103 8.32 10.79 6.61
C PHE A 103 7.18 10.07 5.88
N GLY A 104 7.52 9.27 4.87
CA GLY A 104 6.55 8.47 4.11
C GLY A 104 5.85 9.23 2.99
N ASN A 105 6.32 10.44 2.64
CA ASN A 105 5.82 11.08 1.42
C ASN A 105 6.23 10.23 0.23
N GLN A 106 5.29 9.98 -0.67
CA GLN A 106 5.46 9.04 -1.76
C GLN A 106 5.26 9.72 -3.11
N ASN A 107 6.00 9.28 -4.11
CA ASN A 107 5.91 9.75 -5.49
C ASN A 107 5.67 8.60 -6.47
N ILE A 108 4.63 8.77 -7.29
CA ILE A 108 4.36 8.00 -8.52
C ILE A 108 3.96 8.93 -9.68
N SER A 109 4.13 10.24 -9.51
CA SER A 109 3.66 11.25 -10.46
C SER A 109 4.66 11.52 -11.56
N CYS A 110 5.85 12.00 -11.21
CA CYS A 110 6.93 12.29 -12.15
C CYS A 110 8.27 12.49 -11.41
N ILE A 111 9.38 12.44 -12.14
CA ILE A 111 10.74 12.75 -11.67
C ILE A 111 11.17 14.11 -12.24
N GLY A 112 11.74 14.97 -11.40
CA GLY A 112 12.14 16.34 -11.72
C GLY A 112 11.03 17.38 -11.52
N GLU A 113 11.17 18.53 -12.19
CA GLU A 113 10.24 19.66 -12.09
C GLU A 113 8.84 19.28 -12.58
N PHE A 114 7.79 19.53 -11.78
CA PHE A 114 6.42 19.09 -12.10
C PHE A 114 5.88 19.62 -13.43
N GLN A 115 6.18 20.88 -13.79
CA GLN A 115 5.70 21.49 -15.04
C GLN A 115 6.49 21.04 -16.27
N LYS A 116 7.71 20.51 -16.07
CA LYS A 116 8.59 20.03 -17.13
C LYS A 116 9.39 18.81 -16.63
N PRO A 117 8.71 17.66 -16.43
CA PRO A 117 9.33 16.53 -15.77
C PRO A 117 10.45 15.94 -16.62
N LYS A 118 11.53 15.50 -15.96
CA LYS A 118 12.59 14.71 -16.60
C LYS A 118 12.04 13.34 -17.02
N ALA A 119 11.12 12.77 -16.24
CA ALA A 119 10.38 11.57 -16.59
C ALA A 119 8.94 11.64 -16.07
N GLN A 120 7.97 11.47 -16.96
CA GLN A 120 6.55 11.38 -16.60
C GLN A 120 6.21 9.95 -16.15
N LEU A 121 5.40 9.83 -15.09
CA LEU A 121 4.90 8.56 -14.57
C LEU A 121 3.35 8.57 -14.60
N LEU A 122 2.70 8.10 -13.54
CA LEU A 122 1.25 7.84 -13.52
C LEU A 122 0.40 9.06 -13.14
N GLY A 123 1.03 10.19 -12.80
CA GLY A 123 0.37 11.29 -12.09
C GLY A 123 0.04 10.91 -10.63
N MET A 124 -0.86 11.65 -9.99
CA MET A 124 -1.18 11.44 -8.55
C MET A 124 -2.00 10.18 -8.29
N ARG A 125 -2.76 9.71 -9.30
CA ARG A 125 -3.72 8.60 -9.15
C ARG A 125 -4.62 8.83 -7.92
N GLY A 126 -4.88 7.78 -7.15
CA GLY A 126 -5.61 7.88 -5.87
C GLY A 126 -4.70 8.12 -4.66
N ALA A 127 -3.38 8.29 -4.82
CA ALA A 127 -2.46 8.36 -3.69
C ALA A 127 -2.79 9.48 -2.68
N PRO A 128 -3.22 10.70 -3.11
CA PRO A 128 -3.61 11.74 -2.17
C PRO A 128 -4.82 11.32 -1.32
N GLY A 129 -5.87 10.81 -1.98
CA GLY A 129 -7.09 10.37 -1.30
C GLY A 129 -6.86 9.16 -0.40
N ASN A 130 -6.02 8.21 -0.82
CA ASN A 130 -5.69 7.03 -0.03
C ASN A 130 -5.00 7.42 1.29
N THR A 131 -3.93 8.21 1.18
CA THR A 131 -3.07 8.52 2.33
C THR A 131 -3.75 9.38 3.39
N VAL A 132 -4.76 10.18 3.04
CA VAL A 132 -5.47 11.03 4.02
C VAL A 132 -6.70 10.38 4.63
N ASN A 133 -7.26 9.33 4.01
CA ASN A 133 -8.54 8.75 4.44
C ASN A 133 -8.44 7.41 5.14
N HIS A 134 -7.37 6.63 4.93
CA HIS A 134 -7.32 5.27 5.44
C HIS A 134 -5.89 4.71 5.48
N PRO A 135 -5.66 3.57 6.16
CA PRO A 135 -4.36 2.92 6.21
C PRO A 135 -3.76 2.71 4.81
N THR A 136 -2.49 3.06 4.69
CA THR A 136 -1.70 2.91 3.48
C THR A 136 -0.38 2.24 3.81
N SER A 137 -0.01 1.22 3.05
CA SER A 137 1.32 0.61 3.10
C SER A 137 2.02 0.69 1.75
N TYR A 138 3.32 0.46 1.73
CA TYR A 138 4.12 0.48 0.50
C TYR A 138 4.93 -0.80 0.32
N TRP A 139 4.98 -1.29 -0.91
CA TRP A 139 5.88 -2.39 -1.33
C TRP A 139 6.95 -1.86 -2.29
N ILE A 140 8.22 -2.09 -1.96
CA ILE A 140 9.38 -1.64 -2.72
C ILE A 140 10.26 -2.85 -3.08
N PRO A 141 10.11 -3.42 -4.29
CA PRO A 141 10.81 -4.65 -4.66
C PRO A 141 12.32 -4.49 -4.85
N ASN A 142 12.80 -3.25 -5.07
CA ASN A 142 14.22 -2.95 -5.19
C ASN A 142 14.59 -1.74 -4.33
N HIS A 143 15.00 -2.01 -3.10
CA HIS A 143 15.46 -1.01 -2.15
C HIS A 143 16.76 -0.38 -2.66
N SER A 144 16.72 0.92 -2.93
CA SER A 144 17.89 1.69 -3.36
C SER A 144 17.76 3.14 -2.93
N THR A 145 18.87 3.88 -2.98
CA THR A 145 18.92 5.32 -2.71
C THR A 145 18.22 6.18 -3.76
N GLN A 146 17.83 5.60 -4.91
CA GLN A 146 16.98 6.28 -5.89
C GLN A 146 15.49 6.23 -5.52
N VAL A 147 15.09 5.23 -4.74
CA VAL A 147 13.72 5.08 -4.24
C VAL A 147 13.59 5.71 -2.86
N PHE A 148 14.46 5.34 -1.92
CA PHE A 148 14.52 5.95 -0.59
C PHE A 148 15.36 7.22 -0.65
N VAL A 149 14.68 8.35 -0.81
CA VAL A 149 15.30 9.66 -1.06
C VAL A 149 15.14 10.59 0.14
N PRO A 150 16.01 11.60 0.32
CA PRO A 150 15.82 12.59 1.38
C PRO A 150 14.52 13.40 1.23
N LYS A 151 14.08 13.63 -0.01
CA LYS A 151 12.87 14.36 -0.37
C LYS A 151 12.37 13.86 -1.72
N VAL A 152 11.08 13.57 -1.83
CA VAL A 152 10.45 13.22 -3.10
C VAL A 152 10.30 14.44 -4.02
N ASP A 153 10.39 14.24 -5.33
CA ASP A 153 10.23 15.33 -6.30
C ASP A 153 8.80 15.87 -6.29
N VAL A 154 7.82 14.97 -6.20
CA VAL A 154 6.39 15.28 -6.13
C VAL A 154 5.72 14.42 -5.08
N VAL A 155 4.91 15.05 -4.23
CA VAL A 155 4.16 14.36 -3.19
C VAL A 155 2.83 13.91 -3.77
N SER A 156 2.79 12.65 -4.20
CA SER A 156 1.56 11.96 -4.60
C SER A 156 0.84 11.38 -3.38
N GLY A 157 1.57 10.67 -2.52
CA GLY A 157 1.08 10.23 -1.20
C GLY A 157 1.58 11.15 -0.10
N VAL A 158 0.67 11.60 0.77
CA VAL A 158 0.98 12.48 1.91
C VAL A 158 1.74 11.68 2.98
N GLY A 159 2.87 12.20 3.47
CA GLY A 159 3.60 11.68 4.62
C GLY A 159 3.27 12.40 5.93
N TYR A 160 3.80 11.89 7.04
CA TYR A 160 3.46 12.37 8.39
C TYR A 160 3.79 13.84 8.64
N ASP A 161 4.89 14.36 8.09
CA ASP A 161 5.29 15.77 8.23
C ASP A 161 4.30 16.74 7.57
N ARG A 162 3.61 16.30 6.50
CA ARG A 162 2.57 17.07 5.82
C ARG A 162 1.21 16.83 6.43
N ALA A 163 0.90 15.60 6.83
CA ALA A 163 -0.34 15.30 7.54
C ALA A 163 -0.45 16.14 8.83
N ALA A 164 0.64 16.29 9.60
CA ALA A 164 0.68 17.13 10.80
C ALA A 164 0.25 18.59 10.54
N LYS A 165 0.50 19.12 9.33
CA LYS A 165 0.12 20.49 8.94
C LYS A 165 -1.38 20.64 8.62
N LEU A 166 -2.10 19.52 8.41
CA LEU A 166 -3.55 19.51 8.19
C LEU A 166 -4.35 19.65 9.49
N GLY A 167 -3.68 19.54 10.64
CA GLY A 167 -4.29 19.55 11.96
C GLY A 167 -5.09 18.27 12.27
N PRO A 168 -5.56 18.11 13.53
CA PRO A 168 -6.14 16.86 14.01
C PRO A 168 -7.32 16.35 13.17
N LEU A 169 -8.17 17.25 12.67
CA LEU A 169 -9.32 16.87 11.85
C LEU A 169 -8.93 16.40 10.45
N GLY A 170 -7.92 17.04 9.84
CA GLY A 170 -7.47 16.73 8.48
C GLY A 170 -6.56 15.51 8.41
N SER A 171 -5.91 15.15 9.51
CA SER A 171 -5.01 13.98 9.61
C SER A 171 -5.61 12.81 10.40
N ARG A 172 -6.87 12.87 10.85
CA ARG A 172 -7.46 11.88 11.77
C ARG A 172 -7.44 10.44 11.27
N PHE A 173 -7.39 10.23 9.95
CA PHE A 173 -7.33 8.92 9.32
C PHE A 173 -6.01 8.67 8.58
N HIS A 174 -5.05 9.61 8.68
CA HIS A 174 -3.75 9.44 8.06
C HIS A 174 -2.96 8.37 8.81
N GLU A 175 -2.63 7.29 8.11
CA GLU A 175 -1.77 6.26 8.64
C GLU A 175 -0.97 5.63 7.50
N ILE A 176 0.37 5.76 7.58
CA ILE A 176 1.26 4.92 6.81
C ILE A 176 1.72 3.78 7.71
N ARG A 177 1.20 2.58 7.47
CA ARG A 177 1.35 1.45 8.39
C ARG A 177 2.69 0.75 8.27
N ARG A 178 3.02 0.26 7.06
CA ARG A 178 4.30 -0.39 6.78
C ARG A 178 4.88 0.04 5.44
N VAL A 179 6.20 0.03 5.37
CA VAL A 179 6.93 -0.08 4.11
C VAL A 179 7.63 -1.43 4.14
N VAL A 180 7.34 -2.29 3.17
CA VAL A 180 8.02 -3.57 3.01
C VAL A 180 8.92 -3.45 1.78
N SER A 181 10.18 -3.84 1.90
CA SER A 181 11.10 -3.93 0.77
C SER A 181 11.72 -5.32 0.65
N ASN A 182 12.49 -5.56 -0.41
CA ASN A 182 13.30 -6.78 -0.55
C ASN A 182 14.39 -6.94 0.52
N LEU A 183 14.63 -5.96 1.40
CA LEU A 183 15.65 -5.99 2.44
C LEU A 183 15.08 -6.06 3.86
N GLY A 184 13.89 -5.50 4.10
CA GLY A 184 13.32 -5.46 5.45
C GLY A 184 11.93 -4.84 5.51
N VAL A 185 11.45 -4.66 6.73
CA VAL A 185 10.20 -3.96 7.06
C VAL A 185 10.53 -2.67 7.79
N PHE A 186 9.81 -1.62 7.46
CA PHE A 186 9.92 -0.31 8.08
C PHE A 186 8.54 0.16 8.54
N ASP A 187 8.53 1.02 9.56
CA ASP A 187 7.34 1.69 10.06
C ASP A 187 7.66 3.16 10.41
N PHE A 188 6.68 3.86 10.97
CA PHE A 188 6.79 5.26 11.39
C PHE A 188 6.41 5.40 12.88
N GLU A 189 6.68 4.35 13.68
CA GLU A 189 6.39 4.28 15.12
C GLU A 189 7.52 4.95 15.94
N THR A 190 7.93 6.14 15.53
CA THR A 190 8.92 6.99 16.19
C THR A 190 8.25 8.25 16.72
N PRO A 191 8.82 8.95 17.73
CA PRO A 191 8.22 10.16 18.28
C PRO A 191 7.99 11.28 17.25
N ASP A 192 8.81 11.34 16.20
CA ASP A 192 8.71 12.34 15.13
C ASP A 192 8.11 11.77 13.83
N HIS A 193 7.61 10.53 13.86
CA HIS A 193 7.15 9.77 12.68
C HIS A 193 8.16 9.74 11.54
N SER A 194 9.46 9.76 11.85
CA SER A 194 10.48 9.37 10.89
C SER A 194 10.51 7.85 10.71
N MET A 195 10.82 7.42 9.49
CA MET A 195 10.89 6.01 9.10
C MET A 195 11.91 5.27 9.97
N ARG A 196 11.48 4.15 10.57
CA ARG A 196 12.28 3.26 11.41
C ARG A 196 12.39 1.90 10.77
N LEU A 197 13.61 1.34 10.78
CA LEU A 197 13.82 -0.07 10.44
C LEU A 197 13.20 -0.94 11.53
N ARG A 198 12.17 -1.71 11.17
CA ARG A 198 11.43 -2.59 12.08
C ARG A 198 12.05 -3.98 12.15
N SER A 199 12.44 -4.52 11.00
CA SER A 199 13.13 -5.81 10.90
C SER A 199 13.92 -5.90 9.59
N VAL A 200 14.90 -6.80 9.57
CA VAL A 200 15.70 -7.14 8.38
C VAL A 200 15.37 -8.56 7.98
N HIS A 201 15.24 -8.80 6.67
CA HIS A 201 15.00 -10.14 6.15
C HIS A 201 16.28 -10.98 6.22
N PRO A 202 16.21 -12.29 6.55
CA PRO A 202 17.35 -13.21 6.45
C PRO A 202 17.92 -13.29 5.04
#